data_AF-A0A3A5URW6-F1
#
_entry.id   AF-A0A3A5URW6-F1
#
_cell.length_a   1.000
_cell.length_b   1.000
_cell.length_c   1.000
_cell.angle_alpha   90.00
_cell.angle_beta   90.00
_cell.angle_gamma   90.00
#
_symmetry.space_group_name_H-M   'P 1'
#
loop_
_entity.id
_entity.type
_entity.pdbx_description
1 polymer ?
#
loop_
_entity_poly.entity_id
_entity_poly.type
_entity_poly.pdbx_seq_one_letter_code
_entity_poly.pdbx_strand_id
1 'polypeptide(L)'
;MLEARQEFKRRQDGCIAAWIGQSIDGQGLFIVQSVFTDKKSWKKISQAITDILDTKDGGLESVFGGPPLVGMFEVQLEALMIPDSAHS
;
A
#
# COMPACT_ATOMS: atom_id res chain seq x y z
N MET A 1 0.96 -2.53 -11.72
CA MET A 1 -0.06 -1.54 -11.30
C MET A 1 -0.04 -1.34 -9.79
N LEU A 2 -0.10 -2.42 -9.01
CA LEU A 2 0.09 -2.39 -7.56
C LEU A 2 1.47 -1.83 -7.19
N GLU A 3 2.51 -2.21 -7.93
CA GLU A 3 3.89 -1.77 -7.71
C GLU A 3 4.01 -0.25 -7.81
N ALA A 4 3.38 0.33 -8.84
CA ALA A 4 3.37 1.78 -9.04
C ALA A 4 2.69 2.52 -7.87
N ARG A 5 1.64 1.94 -7.27
CA ARG A 5 0.99 2.50 -6.08
C ARG A 5 1.89 2.42 -4.85
N GLN A 6 2.59 1.30 -4.66
CA GLN A 6 3.52 1.17 -3.52
C GLN A 6 4.71 2.12 -3.66
N GLU A 7 5.27 2.24 -4.87
CA GLU A 7 6.32 3.21 -5.19
C GLU A 7 5.84 4.64 -4.97
N PHE A 8 4.62 4.97 -5.43
CA PHE A 8 4.02 6.28 -5.20
C PHE A 8 3.95 6.62 -3.71
N LYS A 9 3.51 5.65 -2.87
CA LYS A 9 3.45 5.82 -1.41
C LYS A 9 4.82 6.05 -0.80
N ARG A 10 5.83 5.24 -1.14
CA ARG A 10 7.20 5.35 -0.59
C ARG A 10 7.82 6.73 -0.85
N ARG A 11 7.44 7.39 -1.94
CA ARG A 11 7.90 8.75 -2.28
C ARG A 11 7.18 9.88 -1.53
N GLN A 12 6.18 9.58 -0.70
CA GLN A 12 5.45 10.59 0.06
C GLN A 12 5.96 10.72 1.48
N ASP A 13 6.06 11.97 1.96
CA ASP A 13 6.29 12.24 3.37
C ASP A 13 5.21 11.57 4.23
N GLY A 14 5.67 10.80 5.22
CA GLY A 14 4.79 10.07 6.14
C GLY A 14 4.51 8.62 5.76
N CYS A 15 5.01 8.13 4.63
CA CYS A 15 5.10 6.69 4.37
C CYS A 15 6.45 6.15 4.87
N ILE A 16 6.41 5.12 5.70
CA ILE A 16 7.61 4.48 6.25
C ILE A 16 8.08 3.33 5.34
N ALA A 17 7.13 2.52 4.88
CA ALA A 17 7.39 1.37 4.02
C ALA A 17 6.12 0.97 3.28
N ALA A 18 6.26 0.36 2.11
CA ALA A 18 5.15 -0.19 1.36
C ALA A 18 5.64 -1.35 0.48
N TRP A 19 4.94 -2.49 0.49
CA TRP A 19 5.34 -3.68 -0.28
C TRP A 19 4.14 -4.50 -0.73
N ILE A 20 4.41 -5.50 -1.57
CA ILE A 20 3.43 -6.45 -2.10
C ILE A 20 3.96 -7.85 -1.81
N GLY A 21 3.15 -8.68 -1.18
CA GLY A 21 3.34 -10.12 -1.12
C GLY A 21 2.46 -10.80 -2.16
N GLN A 22 3.02 -11.73 -2.92
CA GLN A 22 2.24 -12.61 -3.80
C GLN A 22 1.95 -13.93 -3.09
N SER A 23 0.83 -14.56 -3.42
CA SER A 23 0.55 -15.90 -2.91
C SER A 23 1.63 -16.89 -3.34
N ILE A 24 2.01 -17.78 -2.41
CA ILE A 24 3.06 -18.79 -2.64
C ILE A 24 2.63 -19.89 -3.61
N ASP A 25 1.33 -20.08 -3.80
CA ASP A 25 0.74 -21.12 -4.66
C ASP A 25 0.43 -20.62 -6.07
N GLY A 26 0.82 -19.38 -6.40
CA GLY A 26 0.58 -18.77 -7.71
C GLY A 26 -0.87 -18.39 -7.99
N GLN A 27 -1.78 -18.51 -7.01
CA GLN A 27 -3.09 -17.89 -7.14
C GLN A 27 -2.94 -16.37 -7.25
N GLY A 28 -3.83 -15.73 -8.02
CA GLY A 28 -3.85 -14.28 -8.25
C GLY A 28 -4.25 -13.44 -7.02
N LEU A 29 -3.85 -13.88 -5.83
CA LEU A 29 -4.07 -13.23 -4.55
C LEU A 29 -2.80 -12.48 -4.14
N PHE A 30 -2.99 -11.24 -3.70
CA PHE A 30 -1.93 -10.35 -3.28
C PHE A 30 -2.21 -9.81 -1.89
N ILE A 31 -1.17 -9.69 -1.08
CA ILE A 31 -1.19 -8.90 0.15
C ILE A 31 -0.51 -7.57 -0.17
N VAL A 32 -1.23 -6.47 0.00
CA VAL A 32 -0.69 -5.12 -0.17
C VAL A 32 -0.60 -4.48 1.22
N GLN A 33 0.61 -4.16 1.66
CA GLN A 33 0.85 -3.60 2.99
C GLN A 33 1.59 -2.28 2.91
N SER A 34 1.25 -1.36 3.79
CA SER A 34 1.89 -0.04 3.89
C SER A 34 1.88 0.41 5.34
N VAL A 35 2.99 1.02 5.74
CA VAL A 35 3.22 1.56 7.08
C VAL A 35 3.32 3.07 6.96
N PHE A 36 2.62 3.77 7.83
CA PHE A 36 2.56 5.24 7.85
C PHE A 36 2.96 5.75 9.24
N THR A 37 3.50 6.96 9.30
CA THR A 37 3.88 7.61 10.56
C THR A 37 2.68 7.79 11.49
N ASP A 38 1.52 8.08 10.91
CA ASP A 38 0.28 8.36 11.62
C ASP A 38 -0.93 8.30 10.67
N LYS A 39 -2.12 8.37 11.27
CA LYS A 39 -3.41 8.34 10.56
C LYS A 39 -3.60 9.51 9.58
N LYS A 40 -2.99 10.68 9.84
CA LYS A 40 -3.10 11.86 8.97
C LYS A 40 -2.28 11.64 7.70
N SER A 41 -1.07 11.08 7.81
CA SER A 41 -0.25 10.66 6.67
C SER A 41 -0.96 9.63 5.82
N TRP A 42 -1.52 8.57 6.43
CA TRP A 42 -2.33 7.57 5.72
C TRP A 42 -3.48 8.20 4.93
N LYS A 43 -4.28 9.07 5.56
CA LYS A 43 -5.43 9.71 4.90
C LYS A 43 -4.99 10.61 3.74
N LYS A 44 -3.95 11.43 3.94
CA LYS A 44 -3.40 12.34 2.91
C LYS A 44 -2.91 11.54 1.70
N ILE A 45 -2.11 10.50 1.92
CA ILE A 45 -1.50 9.70 0.85
C ILE A 45 -2.57 8.88 0.12
N SER A 46 -3.54 8.32 0.85
CA SER A 46 -4.65 7.56 0.23
C SER A 46 -5.48 8.46 -0.68
N GLN A 47 -5.77 9.70 -0.25
CA GLN A 47 -6.46 10.66 -1.10
C GLN A 47 -5.64 10.99 -2.36
N ALA A 48 -4.32 11.20 -2.22
CA ALA A 48 -3.45 11.48 -3.36
C ALA A 48 -3.42 10.34 -4.40
N ILE A 49 -3.49 9.08 -3.95
CA ILE A 49 -3.61 7.93 -4.87
C ILE A 49 -4.93 8.01 -5.64
N THR A 50 -6.04 8.26 -4.96
CA THR A 50 -7.35 8.39 -5.62
C THR A 50 -7.36 9.53 -6.63
N ASP A 51 -6.80 10.69 -6.28
CA ASP A 51 -6.83 11.86 -7.14
C ASP A 51 -5.89 11.74 -8.35
N ILE A 52 -4.76 11.03 -8.23
CA ILE A 52 -3.69 11.03 -9.24
C ILE A 52 -3.61 9.72 -10.03
N LEU A 53 -3.74 8.57 -9.36
CA LEU A 53 -3.57 7.25 -9.97
C LEU A 53 -4.91 6.67 -10.40
N ASP A 54 -5.89 6.64 -9.51
CA ASP A 54 -7.20 6.03 -9.81
C ASP A 54 -7.94 6.82 -10.91
N THR A 55 -7.72 8.12 -11.03
CA THR A 55 -8.21 8.94 -12.15
C THR A 55 -7.62 8.55 -13.51
N LYS A 56 -6.45 7.90 -13.53
CA LYS A 56 -5.77 7.48 -14.76
C LYS A 56 -6.09 6.05 -15.15
N ASP A 57 -6.26 5.15 -14.18
CA ASP A 57 -6.39 3.72 -14.41
C ASP A 57 -7.70 3.09 -13.93
N GLY A 58 -8.63 3.89 -13.40
CA GLY A 58 -9.94 3.43 -12.93
C GLY A 58 -9.90 2.80 -11.53
N GLY A 59 -8.75 2.81 -10.85
CA GLY A 59 -8.60 2.31 -9.50
C GLY A 59 -8.54 0.78 -9.41
N LEU A 60 -8.28 0.27 -8.20
CA LEU A 60 -8.11 -1.17 -7.96
C LEU A 60 -9.40 -1.99 -8.16
N GLU A 61 -10.56 -1.37 -7.90
CA GLU A 61 -11.88 -1.98 -8.06
C GLU A 61 -12.17 -2.38 -9.52
N SER A 62 -11.49 -1.76 -10.48
CA SER A 62 -11.66 -2.08 -11.91
C SER A 62 -10.95 -3.37 -12.34
N VAL A 63 -10.04 -3.91 -11.52
CA VAL A 63 -9.14 -5.01 -11.90
C VAL A 63 -9.25 -6.22 -10.96
N PHE A 64 -9.61 -6.02 -9.69
CA PHE A 64 -9.72 -7.11 -8.73
C PHE A 64 -11.17 -7.57 -8.55
N GLY A 65 -11.35 -8.89 -8.46
CA GLY A 65 -12.65 -9.52 -8.30
C GLY A 65 -13.19 -9.34 -6.88
N GLY A 66 -14.04 -8.33 -6.68
CA GLY A 66 -14.72 -8.08 -5.42
C GLY A 66 -13.95 -7.17 -4.46
N PRO A 67 -14.61 -6.71 -3.38
CA PRO A 67 -14.03 -5.74 -2.46
C PRO A 67 -12.83 -6.34 -1.72
N PRO A 68 -11.72 -5.59 -1.56
CA PRO A 68 -10.57 -6.08 -0.82
C PRO A 68 -10.89 -6.24 0.66
N LEU A 69 -10.26 -7.23 1.30
CA LEU A 69 -10.23 -7.32 2.75
C LEU A 69 -9.20 -6.31 3.28
N VAL A 70 -9.66 -5.34 4.07
CA VAL A 70 -8.83 -4.25 4.59
C VAL A 70 -8.76 -4.33 6.11
N GLY A 71 -7.54 -4.33 6.65
CA GLY A 71 -7.25 -4.21 8.07
C GLY A 71 -6.38 -2.99 8.35
N MET A 72 -6.62 -2.31 9.47
CA MET A 72 -5.81 -1.19 9.94
C MET A 72 -5.40 -1.44 11.38
N PHE A 73 -4.11 -1.29 11.66
CA PHE A 73 -3.50 -1.64 12.94
C PHE A 73 -2.56 -0.53 13.38
N GLU A 74 -2.44 -0.35 14.70
CA GLU A 74 -1.39 0.45 15.31
C GLU A 74 -0.30 -0.47 15.83
N VAL A 75 0.95 -0.11 15.58
CA VAL A 75 2.11 -0.93 15.91
C VAL A 75 3.26 -0.02 16.36
N GLN A 76 4.10 -0.53 17.24
CA GLN A 76 5.39 0.10 17.55
C GLN A 76 6.34 -0.15 16.37
N LEU A 77 7.03 0.89 15.90
CA LEU A 77 7.85 0.81 14.69
C LEU A 77 8.98 -0.22 14.83
N GLU A 78 9.54 -0.32 16.03
CA GLU A 78 10.63 -1.21 16.39
C GLU A 78 10.23 -2.69 16.26
N ALA A 79 8.94 -3.00 16.40
CA ALA A 79 8.41 -4.36 16.30
C ALA A 79 8.24 -4.83 14.85
N LEU A 80 8.26 -3.92 13.86
CA LEU A 80 7.94 -4.25 12.47
C LEU A 80 9.08 -4.92 11.70
N MET A 81 10.32 -4.92 12.22
CA MET A 81 11.50 -5.55 11.60
C MET A 81 11.55 -5.34 10.07
N ILE A 82 11.32 -4.10 9.63
CA ILE A 82 11.12 -3.78 8.21
C ILE A 82 12.45 -4.02 7.47
N PRO A 83 12.47 -4.89 6.44
CA PRO A 83 13.69 -5.13 5.66
C PRO A 83 14.01 -3.94 4.77
N ASP A 84 15.30 -3.71 4.51
CA ASP A 84 15.79 -2.58 3.70
C ASP A 84 15.14 -2.48 2.31
N SER A 85 14.76 -3.62 1.73
CA SER A 85 14.07 -3.70 0.43
C SER A 85 12.65 -3.10 0.42
N ALA A 86 12.08 -2.79 1.58
CA ALA A 86 10.77 -2.16 1.70
C ALA A 86 10.83 -0.62 1.78
N HIS A 87 12.05 -0.06 1.88
CA HIS A 87 12.29 1.38 1.96
C HIS A 87 12.61 2.02 0.59
N SER A 88 13.08 1.23 -0.39
CA SER A 88 13.44 1.67 -1.74
C SER A 88 12.25 1.70 -2.69
#